data_AF-A0A956QF18-F1
#
_entry.id   AF-A0A956QF18-F1
#
_cell.length_a   1.000
_cell.length_b   1.000
_cell.length_c   1.000
_cell.angle_alpha   90.00
_cell.angle_beta   90.00
_cell.angle_gamma   90.00
#
_symmetry.space_group_name_H-M   'P 1'
#
loop_
_entity.id
_entity.type
_entity.pdbx_description
1 polymer ?
#
loop_
_entity_poly.entity_id
_entity_poly.type
_entity_poly.pdbx_seq_one_letter_code
_entity_poly.pdbx_strand_id
1 'polypeptide(L)'
;MDRPLVRLLEPVPFEHEGQTLVALRDTARLSEGVVVLQPVAYFLMRFLDGSRTRPEILDDFRKDTGVNLPAEALDSLLGQLDAHCVLDNARSRGVLEGFSRRPAAHAGSAYPDDPQALRAFLDGILALEEAPQVRLEEQLVGMICPHIDLRRGDRSYAWSYGELRGRQPETMTAIVLGISHAPARSPFVLTRKDFETPLGPVATDVALVDQLAAACDFDPFRDEFNHFGEHSVEFQAVFLKHLYPQEGRLRMLPVLCGSFHRPLLEGGSPETIPGVKSFFEGLKTILRERDDAFLIAGADLAHMGVTFGGDPLSDEQLVDLERRDLDTMTRAASCDPMGFFS
;
A
#
# COMPACT_ATOMS: atom_id res chain seq x y z
N MET A 1 -16.55 21.00 13.67
CA MET A 1 -15.89 20.73 12.37
C MET A 1 -16.79 21.25 11.28
N ASP A 2 -16.42 22.36 10.66
CA ASP A 2 -17.28 23.04 9.68
C ASP A 2 -17.35 22.30 8.35
N ARG A 3 -16.21 21.74 7.91
CA ARG A 3 -16.07 20.97 6.67
C ARG A 3 -15.56 19.55 6.96
N PRO A 4 -16.45 18.56 7.13
CA PRO A 4 -16.06 17.19 7.47
C PRO A 4 -15.38 16.49 6.29
N LEU A 5 -14.33 15.72 6.59
CA LEU A 5 -13.60 14.88 5.64
C LEU A 5 -13.55 13.45 6.19
N VAL A 6 -13.96 12.48 5.38
CA VAL A 6 -13.90 11.05 5.71
C VAL A 6 -12.55 10.47 5.22
N ARG A 7 -11.94 9.62 6.04
CA ARG A 7 -10.82 8.78 5.62
C ARG A 7 -11.28 7.75 4.60
N LEU A 8 -10.36 7.30 3.75
CA LEU A 8 -10.64 6.30 2.75
C LEU A 8 -10.66 4.92 3.41
N LEU A 9 -11.84 4.49 3.86
CA LEU A 9 -12.09 3.17 4.46
C LEU A 9 -12.72 2.21 3.45
N GLU A 10 -12.57 0.90 3.65
CA GLU A 10 -13.13 -0.12 2.77
C GLU A 10 -14.62 -0.35 3.10
N PRO A 11 -15.55 -0.08 2.16
CA PRO A 11 -16.96 -0.38 2.35
C PRO A 11 -17.26 -1.85 2.04
N VAL A 12 -17.85 -2.56 3.01
CA VAL A 12 -18.24 -3.97 2.87
C VAL A 12 -19.76 -4.09 3.03
N PRO A 13 -20.52 -4.28 1.94
CA PRO A 13 -21.95 -4.52 2.03
C PRO A 13 -22.24 -5.91 2.61
N PHE A 14 -23.27 -6.02 3.46
CA PHE A 14 -23.71 -7.30 4.01
C PHE A 14 -25.21 -7.28 4.35
N GLU A 15 -25.81 -8.46 4.45
CA GLU A 15 -27.20 -8.64 4.85
C GLU A 15 -27.31 -8.96 6.34
N HIS A 16 -28.19 -8.25 7.05
CA HIS A 16 -28.51 -8.52 8.44
C HIS A 16 -30.00 -8.32 8.68
N GLU A 17 -30.68 -9.34 9.21
CA GLU A 17 -32.13 -9.32 9.48
C GLU A 17 -32.99 -8.90 8.25
N GLY A 18 -32.53 -9.24 7.04
CA GLY A 18 -33.20 -8.89 5.78
C GLY A 18 -32.99 -7.45 5.33
N GLN A 19 -32.03 -6.73 5.90
CA GLN A 19 -31.62 -5.40 5.48
C GLN A 19 -30.19 -5.41 4.95
N THR A 20 -29.96 -4.72 3.84
CA THR A 20 -28.63 -4.41 3.32
C THR A 20 -28.00 -3.29 4.14
N LEU A 21 -26.85 -3.56 4.74
CA LEU A 21 -26.05 -2.60 5.50
C LEU A 21 -24.65 -2.49 4.90
N VAL A 22 -23.93 -1.41 5.23
CA VAL A 22 -22.54 -1.19 4.81
C VAL A 22 -21.65 -1.08 6.03
N ALA A 23 -20.74 -2.03 6.22
CA ALA A 23 -19.68 -1.94 7.21
C ALA A 23 -18.51 -1.12 6.64
N LEU A 24 -18.03 -0.13 7.39
CA LEU A 24 -16.79 0.58 7.09
C LEU A 24 -15.65 -0.14 7.80
N ARG A 25 -14.86 -0.90 7.04
CA ARG A 25 -13.70 -1.60 7.53
C ARG A 25 -12.49 -0.68 7.53
N ASP A 26 -11.93 -0.45 8.71
CA ASP A 26 -10.68 0.28 8.86
C ASP A 26 -9.48 -0.66 8.74
N THR A 27 -8.85 -0.67 7.57
CA THR A 27 -7.63 -1.45 7.32
C THR A 27 -6.46 -0.94 8.17
N ALA A 28 -6.42 0.35 8.50
CA ALA A 28 -5.40 0.93 9.37
C ALA A 28 -5.60 0.57 10.86
N ARG A 29 -6.74 -0.03 11.22
CA ARG A 29 -7.12 -0.45 12.59
C ARG A 29 -6.98 0.67 13.64
N LEU A 30 -7.27 1.90 13.24
CA LEU A 30 -7.29 3.07 14.13
C LEU A 30 -8.67 3.24 14.77
N SER A 31 -9.72 2.79 14.10
CA SER A 31 -11.06 2.65 14.65
C SER A 31 -11.16 1.44 15.59
N GLU A 32 -11.63 1.65 16.81
CA GLU A 32 -12.12 0.56 17.65
C GLU A 32 -13.52 0.14 17.16
N GLY A 33 -13.66 -1.13 16.78
CA GLY A 33 -14.93 -1.71 16.29
C GLY A 33 -15.19 -1.48 14.80
N VAL A 34 -16.39 -1.90 14.37
CA VAL A 34 -16.85 -1.76 12.98
C VAL A 34 -17.98 -0.74 12.96
N VAL A 35 -17.83 0.31 12.14
CA VAL A 35 -18.90 1.28 11.91
C VAL A 35 -19.84 0.71 10.86
N VAL A 36 -21.10 0.50 11.22
CA VAL A 36 -22.13 -0.02 10.31
C VAL A 36 -23.11 1.10 9.95
N LEU A 37 -23.29 1.33 8.65
CA LEU A 37 -24.14 2.37 8.12
C LEU A 37 -25.31 1.77 7.33
N GLN A 38 -26.46 2.44 7.44
CA GLN A 38 -27.57 2.24 6.51
C GLN A 38 -27.18 2.80 5.13
N PRO A 39 -27.70 2.26 4.01
CA PRO A 39 -27.32 2.70 2.66
C PRO A 39 -27.46 4.22 2.42
N VAL A 40 -28.49 4.84 2.99
CA VAL A 40 -28.71 6.30 2.91
C VAL A 40 -27.63 7.09 3.67
N ALA A 41 -27.22 6.61 4.85
CA ALA A 41 -26.13 7.23 5.61
C ALA A 41 -24.78 7.02 4.92
N TYR A 42 -24.56 5.86 4.31
CA TYR A 42 -23.38 5.61 3.48
C TYR A 42 -23.34 6.55 2.26
N PHE A 43 -24.47 6.76 1.58
CA PHE A 43 -24.56 7.72 0.47
C PHE A 43 -24.19 9.14 0.90
N LEU A 44 -24.57 9.56 2.12
CA LEU A 44 -24.19 10.87 2.68
C LEU A 44 -22.66 11.04 2.78
N MET A 45 -21.88 9.96 2.94
CA MET A 45 -20.41 10.03 3.06
C MET A 45 -19.74 10.67 1.85
N ARG A 46 -20.34 10.57 0.66
CA ARG A 46 -19.80 11.19 -0.55
C ARG A 46 -19.67 12.70 -0.46
N PHE A 47 -20.44 13.35 0.40
CA PHE A 47 -20.41 14.80 0.60
C PHE A 47 -19.43 15.23 1.69
N LEU A 48 -18.88 14.27 2.46
CA LEU A 48 -17.91 14.50 3.52
C LEU A 48 -16.48 14.44 2.97
N ASP A 49 -16.19 15.26 1.96
CA ASP A 49 -14.91 15.32 1.24
C ASP A 49 -14.04 16.53 1.64
N GLY A 50 -14.41 17.24 2.70
CA GLY A 50 -13.74 18.45 3.18
C GLY A 50 -14.00 19.71 2.33
N SER A 51 -14.73 19.61 1.22
CA SER A 51 -15.01 20.77 0.34
C SER A 51 -16.28 21.53 0.70
N ARG A 52 -17.21 20.90 1.44
CA ARG A 52 -18.52 21.46 1.80
C ARG A 52 -18.66 21.73 3.29
N THR A 53 -19.38 22.80 3.62
CA THR A 53 -19.87 23.10 4.96
C THR A 53 -21.09 22.26 5.31
N ARG A 54 -21.46 22.15 6.59
CA ARG A 54 -22.65 21.39 7.02
C ARG A 54 -23.95 21.83 6.33
N PRO A 55 -24.26 23.15 6.19
CA PRO A 55 -25.46 23.56 5.47
C PRO A 55 -25.44 23.17 3.99
N GLU A 56 -24.27 23.26 3.33
CA GLU A 56 -24.10 22.83 1.93
C GLU A 56 -24.30 21.32 1.78
N ILE A 57 -23.82 20.51 2.72
CA ILE A 57 -24.03 19.06 2.74
C ILE A 57 -25.53 18.73 2.82
N LEU A 58 -26.28 19.40 3.72
CA LEU A 58 -27.71 19.17 3.87
C LEU A 58 -28.49 19.56 2.61
N ASP A 59 -28.12 20.68 1.99
CA ASP A 59 -28.76 21.17 0.77
C ASP A 59 -28.46 20.27 -0.44
N ASP A 60 -27.20 19.91 -0.66
CA ASP A 60 -26.78 19.01 -1.74
C ASP A 60 -27.39 17.60 -1.57
N PHE A 61 -27.40 17.06 -0.34
CA PHE A 61 -28.03 15.78 -0.05
C PHE A 61 -29.53 15.80 -0.36
N ARG A 62 -30.23 16.89 0.00
CA ARG A 62 -31.65 17.05 -0.31
C ARG A 62 -31.89 17.14 -1.82
N LYS A 63 -31.05 17.87 -2.56
CA LYS A 63 -31.15 17.98 -4.02
C LYS A 63 -30.98 16.63 -4.71
N ASP A 64 -30.03 15.81 -4.25
CA ASP A 64 -29.70 14.55 -4.89
C ASP A 64 -30.65 13.40 -4.53
N THR A 65 -31.21 13.41 -3.31
CA THR A 65 -32.03 12.30 -2.80
C THR A 65 -33.52 12.63 -2.67
N GLY A 66 -33.88 13.91 -2.63
CA GLY A 66 -35.22 14.38 -2.27
C GLY A 66 -35.53 14.29 -0.76
N VAL A 67 -34.63 13.74 0.05
CA VAL A 67 -34.83 13.54 1.50
C VAL A 67 -34.37 14.77 2.28
N ASN A 68 -35.22 15.25 3.19
CA ASN A 68 -34.85 16.34 4.10
C ASN A 68 -34.20 15.78 5.37
N LEU A 69 -32.87 15.81 5.44
CA LEU A 69 -32.11 15.35 6.60
C LEU A 69 -32.10 16.43 7.70
N PRO A 70 -32.54 16.14 8.94
CA PRO A 70 -32.42 17.08 10.05
C PRO A 70 -30.94 17.39 10.36
N ALA A 71 -30.63 18.63 10.73
CA ALA A 71 -29.26 19.03 11.06
C ALA A 71 -28.70 18.23 12.24
N GLU A 72 -29.55 17.90 13.22
CA GLU A 72 -29.20 17.10 14.38
C GLU A 72 -28.83 15.66 14.00
N ALA A 73 -29.43 15.12 12.93
CA ALA A 73 -29.10 13.78 12.43
C ALA A 73 -27.71 13.77 11.76
N LEU A 74 -27.38 14.82 10.98
CA LEU A 74 -26.04 14.99 10.44
C LEU A 74 -25.01 15.15 11.56
N ASP A 75 -25.30 15.98 12.57
CA ASP A 75 -24.39 16.19 13.70
C ASP A 75 -24.16 14.92 14.52
N SER A 76 -25.22 14.13 14.74
CA SER A 76 -25.13 12.82 15.41
C SER A 76 -24.24 11.85 14.63
N LEU A 77 -24.45 11.75 13.31
CA LEU A 77 -23.62 10.90 12.46
C LEU A 77 -22.15 11.36 12.46
N LEU A 78 -21.89 12.65 12.31
CA LEU A 78 -20.52 13.19 12.38
C LEU A 78 -19.87 12.91 13.73
N GLY A 79 -20.63 12.98 14.83
CA GLY A 79 -20.16 12.62 16.17
C GLY A 79 -19.77 11.15 16.28
N GLN A 80 -20.57 10.23 15.71
CA GLN A 80 -20.26 8.80 15.68
C GLN A 80 -19.02 8.51 14.83
N LEU A 81 -18.93 9.10 13.63
CA LEU A 81 -17.78 8.93 12.75
C LEU A 81 -16.49 9.48 13.37
N ASP A 82 -16.56 10.62 14.06
CA ASP A 82 -15.42 11.16 14.81
C ASP A 82 -15.01 10.24 15.94
N ALA A 83 -15.96 9.77 16.76
CA ALA A 83 -15.68 8.89 17.89
C ALA A 83 -14.94 7.61 17.48
N HIS A 84 -15.24 7.08 16.29
CA HIS A 84 -14.59 5.91 15.71
C HIS A 84 -13.43 6.25 14.76
N CYS A 85 -12.89 7.48 14.77
CA CYS A 85 -11.75 7.90 13.94
C CYS A 85 -11.95 7.70 12.43
N VAL A 86 -13.20 7.68 11.95
CA VAL A 86 -13.52 7.58 10.52
C VAL A 86 -13.25 8.91 9.81
N LEU A 87 -13.42 10.03 10.51
CA LEU A 87 -13.11 11.34 9.97
C LEU A 87 -11.59 11.59 9.97
N ASP A 88 -11.09 12.18 8.90
CA ASP A 88 -9.70 12.66 8.78
C ASP A 88 -9.60 14.03 9.46
N ASN A 89 -9.15 14.04 10.71
CA ASN A 89 -9.14 15.23 11.54
C ASN A 89 -8.12 15.14 12.68
N ALA A 90 -8.07 16.15 13.55
CA ALA A 90 -7.14 16.20 14.67
C ALA A 90 -7.19 14.96 15.59
N ARG A 91 -8.36 14.32 15.77
CA ARG A 91 -8.46 13.11 16.60
C ARG A 91 -7.79 11.93 15.91
N SER A 92 -8.19 11.59 14.68
CA SER A 92 -7.61 10.44 13.97
C SER A 92 -6.14 10.64 13.64
N ARG A 93 -5.73 11.89 13.35
CA ARG A 93 -4.32 12.28 13.17
C ARG A 93 -3.53 12.15 14.47
N GLY A 94 -4.08 12.60 15.60
CA GLY A 94 -3.44 12.42 16.90
C GLY A 94 -3.26 10.94 17.28
N VAL A 95 -4.23 10.08 16.93
CA VAL A 95 -4.08 8.62 17.09
C VAL A 95 -2.94 8.10 16.22
N LEU A 96 -2.89 8.47 14.93
CA LEU A 96 -1.80 8.09 14.03
C LEU A 96 -0.42 8.56 14.53
N GLU A 97 -0.31 9.80 14.99
CA GLU A 97 0.91 10.38 15.56
C GLU A 97 1.37 9.65 16.83
N GLY A 98 0.43 9.15 17.63
CA GLY A 98 0.71 8.36 18.83
C GLY A 98 1.43 7.03 18.58
N PHE A 99 1.40 6.52 17.35
CA PHE A 99 2.19 5.34 16.98
C PHE A 99 3.63 5.74 16.67
N SER A 100 4.57 5.36 17.53
CA SER A 100 6.00 5.49 17.22
C SER A 100 6.44 4.60 16.07
N ARG A 101 5.75 3.47 15.86
CA ARG A 101 6.02 2.47 14.83
C ARG A 101 4.74 1.93 14.23
N ARG A 102 4.80 1.55 12.98
CA ARG A 102 3.71 0.90 12.25
C ARG A 102 3.66 -0.58 12.65
N PRO A 103 2.54 -1.09 13.20
CA PRO A 103 2.42 -2.48 13.66
C PRO A 103 2.59 -3.52 12.53
N ALA A 104 2.94 -4.75 12.88
CA ALA A 104 2.93 -5.92 11.99
C ALA A 104 1.49 -6.40 11.76
N ALA A 105 0.72 -5.68 10.94
CA ALA A 105 -0.73 -5.86 10.82
C ALA A 105 -1.16 -7.24 10.29
N HIS A 106 -0.26 -7.95 9.60
CA HIS A 106 -0.52 -9.25 8.97
C HIS A 106 0.18 -10.42 9.69
N ALA A 107 0.85 -10.16 10.81
CA ALA A 107 1.33 -11.21 11.70
C ALA A 107 0.16 -12.02 12.28
N GLY A 108 0.29 -13.34 12.28
CA GLY A 108 -0.74 -14.29 12.73
C GLY A 108 -1.80 -14.63 11.67
N SER A 109 -1.90 -13.87 10.57
CA SER A 109 -2.81 -14.15 9.46
C SER A 109 -2.08 -14.56 8.18
N ALA A 110 -1.18 -13.72 7.67
CA ALA A 110 -0.42 -14.00 6.44
C ALA A 110 0.87 -14.78 6.72
N TYR A 111 1.48 -14.56 7.89
CA TYR A 111 2.70 -15.23 8.33
C TYR A 111 2.70 -15.41 9.86
N PRO A 112 3.52 -16.32 10.42
CA PRO A 112 3.53 -16.56 11.87
C PRO A 112 3.90 -15.32 12.68
N ASP A 113 3.18 -15.07 13.78
CA ASP A 113 3.48 -14.02 14.76
C ASP A 113 4.54 -14.43 15.79
N ASP A 114 4.77 -15.73 15.99
CA ASP A 114 5.88 -16.24 16.78
C ASP A 114 7.23 -16.08 16.05
N PRO A 115 8.26 -15.48 16.68
CA PRO A 115 9.55 -15.22 16.03
C PRO A 115 10.30 -16.48 15.59
N GLN A 116 10.16 -17.61 16.28
CA GLN A 116 10.84 -18.86 15.91
C GLN A 116 10.12 -19.52 14.73
N ALA A 117 8.80 -19.57 14.78
CA ALA A 117 7.96 -20.07 13.70
C ALA A 117 8.13 -19.23 12.42
N LEU A 118 8.25 -17.90 12.54
CA LEU A 118 8.48 -17.02 11.40
C LEU A 118 9.82 -17.29 10.73
N ARG A 119 10.91 -17.44 11.51
CA ARG A 119 12.22 -17.81 10.93
C ARG A 119 12.14 -19.12 10.17
N ALA A 120 11.56 -20.16 10.79
CA ALA A 120 11.40 -21.46 10.14
C ALA A 120 10.53 -21.38 8.86
N PHE A 121 9.48 -20.55 8.87
CA PHE A 121 8.63 -20.32 7.72
C PHE A 121 9.40 -19.65 6.56
N LEU A 122 10.14 -18.57 6.84
CA LEU A 122 10.92 -17.85 5.83
C LEU A 122 12.12 -18.68 5.33
N ASP A 123 12.80 -19.41 6.23
CA ASP A 123 13.86 -20.34 5.84
C ASP A 123 13.33 -21.46 4.94
N GLY A 124 12.12 -21.96 5.21
CA GLY A 124 11.43 -22.94 4.36
C GLY A 124 11.18 -22.40 2.95
N ILE A 125 10.72 -21.15 2.83
CA ILE A 125 10.56 -20.47 1.53
C ILE A 125 11.93 -20.33 0.84
N LEU A 126 12.94 -19.80 1.54
CA LEU A 126 14.28 -19.55 0.99
C LEU A 126 15.09 -20.83 0.72
N ALA A 127 14.59 -22.00 1.12
CA ALA A 127 15.14 -23.31 0.83
C ALA A 127 14.48 -23.98 -0.38
N LEU A 128 13.42 -23.40 -0.96
CA LEU A 128 12.83 -23.88 -2.20
C LEU A 128 13.87 -23.76 -3.32
N GLU A 129 14.32 -24.88 -3.87
CA GLU A 129 15.26 -24.92 -5.00
C GLU A 129 14.57 -24.59 -6.35
N GLU A 130 15.43 -24.20 -7.30
CA GLU A 130 15.20 -23.89 -8.72
C GLU A 130 14.76 -22.47 -9.07
N ALA A 131 15.49 -21.44 -8.64
CA ALA A 131 15.74 -20.31 -9.55
C ALA A 131 16.85 -20.75 -10.52
N PRO A 132 16.75 -20.51 -11.85
CA PRO A 132 17.92 -20.64 -12.70
C PRO A 132 19.03 -19.76 -12.12
N GLN A 133 20.22 -20.34 -11.91
CA GLN A 133 21.40 -19.59 -11.44
C GLN A 133 21.92 -18.67 -12.56
N VAL A 134 21.13 -17.69 -12.95
CA VAL A 134 21.62 -16.53 -13.70
C VAL A 134 22.28 -15.64 -12.66
N ARG A 135 23.55 -15.93 -12.34
CA ARG A 135 24.36 -14.97 -11.60
C ARG A 135 24.54 -13.77 -12.50
N LEU A 136 23.82 -12.70 -12.20
CA LEU A 136 24.09 -11.40 -12.79
C LEU A 136 25.49 -11.00 -12.31
N GLU A 137 26.46 -10.97 -13.23
CA GLU A 137 27.83 -10.52 -12.94
C GLU A 137 27.85 -9.03 -12.53
N GLU A 138 26.83 -8.28 -12.94
CA GLU A 138 26.64 -6.88 -12.62
C GLU A 138 26.17 -6.65 -11.17
N GLN A 139 26.29 -5.40 -10.74
CA GLN A 139 25.77 -4.95 -9.46
C GLN A 139 24.24 -5.01 -9.47
N LEU A 140 23.67 -5.77 -8.53
CA LEU A 140 22.22 -5.79 -8.32
C LEU A 140 21.80 -4.50 -7.62
N VAL A 141 21.12 -3.62 -8.37
CA VAL A 141 20.64 -2.31 -7.88
C VAL A 141 19.19 -2.35 -7.37
N GLY A 142 18.48 -3.45 -7.62
CA GLY A 142 17.12 -3.64 -7.16
C GLY A 142 16.48 -4.92 -7.67
N MET A 143 15.23 -5.13 -7.30
CA MET A 143 14.42 -6.28 -7.70
C MET A 143 12.93 -5.93 -7.80
N ILE A 144 12.21 -6.69 -8.62
CA ILE A 144 10.75 -6.78 -8.57
C ILE A 144 10.43 -8.06 -7.80
N CYS A 145 9.63 -7.94 -6.74
CA CYS A 145 9.20 -9.05 -5.90
C CYS A 145 7.69 -8.92 -5.70
N PRO A 146 6.92 -10.02 -5.76
CA PRO A 146 5.50 -9.94 -5.47
C PRO A 146 5.22 -9.46 -4.04
N HIS A 147 3.98 -9.06 -3.82
CA HIS A 147 3.37 -8.89 -2.51
C HIS A 147 2.14 -9.79 -2.30
N ILE A 148 1.86 -10.72 -3.21
CA ILE A 148 0.85 -11.76 -3.03
C ILE A 148 1.07 -12.56 -1.73
N ASP A 149 0.02 -13.23 -1.24
CA ASP A 149 0.09 -14.19 -0.13
C ASP A 149 1.38 -15.04 -0.17
N LEU A 150 2.12 -15.04 0.93
CA LEU A 150 3.47 -15.60 0.99
C LEU A 150 3.54 -17.09 0.64
N ARG A 151 2.44 -17.84 0.85
CA ARG A 151 2.36 -19.26 0.50
C ARG A 151 2.03 -19.47 -0.98
N ARG A 152 1.32 -18.52 -1.60
CA ARG A 152 1.02 -18.56 -3.04
C ARG A 152 2.21 -18.13 -3.90
N GLY A 153 2.97 -17.15 -3.44
CA GLY A 153 4.11 -16.59 -4.15
C GLY A 153 5.48 -17.17 -3.74
N ASP A 154 5.50 -18.25 -2.95
CA ASP A 154 6.70 -18.75 -2.26
C ASP A 154 7.93 -18.91 -3.16
N ARG A 155 7.77 -19.48 -4.37
CA ARG A 155 8.87 -19.63 -5.34
C ARG A 155 9.43 -18.28 -5.79
N SER A 156 8.58 -17.29 -6.08
CA SER A 156 9.02 -15.95 -6.48
C SER A 156 9.76 -15.24 -5.35
N TYR A 157 9.27 -15.35 -4.11
CA TYR A 157 9.99 -14.83 -2.93
C TYR A 157 11.34 -15.54 -2.74
N ALA A 158 11.37 -16.86 -2.88
CA ALA A 158 12.59 -17.66 -2.78
C ALA A 158 13.64 -17.22 -3.80
N TRP A 159 13.24 -16.92 -5.03
CA TRP A 159 14.14 -16.47 -6.10
C TRP A 159 14.68 -15.07 -5.83
N SER A 160 13.81 -14.09 -5.60
CA SER A 160 14.20 -12.69 -5.39
C SER A 160 15.05 -12.50 -4.13
N TYR A 161 14.58 -13.01 -2.99
CA TYR A 161 15.33 -12.90 -1.73
C TYR A 161 16.49 -13.88 -1.63
N GLY A 162 16.45 -15.00 -2.37
CA GLY A 162 17.57 -15.94 -2.47
C GLY A 162 18.80 -15.31 -3.14
N GLU A 163 18.58 -14.56 -4.23
CA GLU A 163 19.65 -13.79 -4.90
C GLU A 163 20.21 -12.72 -3.96
N LEU A 164 19.35 -11.96 -3.28
CA LEU A 164 19.78 -10.94 -2.31
C LEU A 164 20.57 -11.56 -1.14
N ARG A 165 20.12 -12.70 -0.60
CA ARG A 165 20.81 -13.47 0.44
C ARG A 165 22.20 -13.92 0.00
N GLY A 166 22.38 -14.26 -1.27
CA GLY A 166 23.66 -14.69 -1.83
C GLY A 166 24.72 -13.57 -1.89
N ARG A 167 24.29 -12.32 -1.99
CA ARG A 167 25.18 -11.15 -2.13
C ARG A 167 25.68 -10.57 -0.80
N GLN A 168 24.86 -10.66 0.26
CA GLN A 168 25.20 -10.20 1.62
C GLN A 168 25.89 -8.82 1.70
N PRO A 169 25.30 -7.74 1.14
CA PRO A 169 25.85 -6.39 1.30
C PRO A 169 26.08 -6.03 2.78
N GLU A 170 27.16 -5.29 3.06
CA GLU A 170 27.50 -4.88 4.44
C GLU A 170 26.38 -4.02 5.06
N THR A 171 25.90 -3.03 4.30
CA THR A 171 24.78 -2.16 4.65
C THR A 171 23.82 -2.04 3.49
N MET A 172 22.55 -1.77 3.79
CA MET A 172 21.51 -1.59 2.80
C MET A 172 20.51 -0.52 3.23
N THR A 173 20.20 0.37 2.28
CA THR A 173 19.03 1.24 2.32
C THR A 173 18.00 0.71 1.33
N ALA A 174 17.04 -0.07 1.82
CA ALA A 174 15.99 -0.64 0.99
C ALA A 174 14.93 0.44 0.67
N ILE A 175 14.82 0.82 -0.59
CA ILE A 175 13.73 1.69 -1.07
C ILE A 175 12.60 0.78 -1.52
N VAL A 176 11.56 0.64 -0.69
CA VAL A 176 10.47 -0.30 -0.94
C VAL A 176 9.28 0.45 -1.52
N LEU A 177 9.02 0.22 -2.81
CA LEU A 177 7.86 0.72 -3.54
C LEU A 177 6.75 -0.34 -3.47
N GLY A 178 5.83 -0.22 -2.52
CA GLY A 178 4.63 -1.04 -2.42
C GLY A 178 3.43 -0.38 -3.11
N ILE A 179 2.38 -1.14 -3.37
CA ILE A 179 1.09 -0.59 -3.85
C ILE A 179 0.23 -0.14 -2.66
N SER A 180 -0.46 0.98 -2.79
CA SER A 180 -1.59 1.35 -1.92
C SER A 180 -2.87 0.69 -2.45
N HIS A 181 -3.34 -0.38 -1.81
CA HIS A 181 -4.62 -1.00 -2.16
C HIS A 181 -5.81 -0.13 -1.75
N ALA A 182 -5.67 0.60 -0.64
CA ALA A 182 -6.59 1.66 -0.30
C ALA A 182 -6.41 2.84 -1.26
N PRO A 183 -7.51 3.54 -1.64
CA PRO A 183 -7.39 4.75 -2.45
C PRO A 183 -6.47 5.78 -1.77
N ALA A 184 -5.69 6.50 -2.58
CA ALA A 184 -4.81 7.58 -2.13
C ALA A 184 -5.13 8.86 -2.92
N ARG A 185 -5.09 10.00 -2.23
CA ARG A 185 -5.28 11.34 -2.79
C ARG A 185 -3.97 11.92 -3.33
N SER A 186 -2.84 11.48 -2.77
CA SER A 186 -1.50 11.75 -3.29
C SER A 186 -1.01 10.60 -4.16
N PRO A 187 -0.19 10.84 -5.21
CA PRO A 187 0.30 9.78 -6.09
C PRO A 187 1.25 8.82 -5.38
N PHE A 188 1.92 9.30 -4.32
CA PHE A 188 2.78 8.51 -3.45
C PHE A 188 2.48 8.87 -2.00
N VAL A 189 2.63 7.89 -1.10
CA VAL A 189 2.40 8.05 0.34
C VAL A 189 3.66 7.64 1.09
N LEU A 190 4.22 8.57 1.86
CA LEU A 190 5.39 8.35 2.70
C LEU A 190 4.98 8.18 4.17
N THR A 191 5.86 7.54 4.95
CA THR A 191 5.75 7.48 6.41
C THR A 191 7.13 7.59 7.04
N ARG A 192 7.20 8.20 8.23
CA ARG A 192 8.42 8.26 9.05
C ARG A 192 8.53 7.10 10.04
N LYS A 193 7.51 6.25 10.11
CA LYS A 193 7.40 5.22 11.15
C LYS A 193 8.25 4.01 10.80
N ASP A 194 8.93 3.44 11.79
CA ASP A 194 9.55 2.12 11.64
C ASP A 194 8.47 1.05 11.41
N PHE A 195 8.85 -0.05 10.80
CA PHE A 195 7.94 -1.18 10.56
C PHE A 195 8.21 -2.28 11.57
N GLU A 196 7.25 -2.56 12.45
CA GLU A 196 7.32 -3.70 13.34
C GLU A 196 7.24 -5.01 12.54
N THR A 197 8.00 -6.00 12.97
CA THR A 197 7.90 -7.40 12.53
C THR A 197 8.08 -8.31 13.74
N PRO A 198 7.65 -9.58 13.70
CA PRO A 198 7.94 -10.50 14.79
C PRO A 198 9.44 -10.75 15.03
N LEU A 199 10.31 -10.42 14.07
CA LEU A 199 11.77 -10.51 14.21
C LEU A 199 12.40 -9.22 14.77
N GLY A 200 11.58 -8.24 15.15
CA GLY A 200 11.97 -6.90 15.57
C GLY A 200 11.76 -5.86 14.46
N PRO A 201 11.90 -4.57 14.78
CA PRO A 201 11.59 -3.50 13.84
C PRO A 201 12.60 -3.42 12.69
N VAL A 202 12.12 -2.97 11.54
CA VAL A 202 12.93 -2.40 10.43
C VAL A 202 12.89 -0.89 10.56
N ALA A 203 14.06 -0.29 10.77
CA ALA A 203 14.18 1.16 10.96
C ALA A 203 13.92 1.90 9.64
N THR A 204 13.10 2.95 9.71
CA THR A 204 12.89 3.85 8.57
C THR A 204 14.00 4.89 8.51
N ASP A 205 14.56 5.14 7.33
CA ASP A 205 15.51 6.24 7.14
C ASP A 205 14.75 7.57 7.06
N VAL A 206 14.46 8.15 8.23
CA VAL A 206 13.68 9.39 8.35
C VAL A 206 14.33 10.54 7.59
N ALA A 207 15.66 10.60 7.53
CA ALA A 207 16.36 11.66 6.79
C ALA A 207 16.08 11.56 5.28
N LEU A 208 16.09 10.35 4.72
CA LEU A 208 15.72 10.15 3.31
C LEU A 208 14.24 10.38 3.05
N VAL A 209 13.36 10.01 3.99
CA VAL A 209 11.93 10.30 3.89
C VAL A 209 11.70 11.81 3.83
N ASP A 210 12.35 12.58 4.71
CA ASP A 210 12.25 14.03 4.75
C ASP A 210 12.86 14.68 3.50
N GLN A 211 13.99 14.17 3.01
CA GLN A 211 14.59 14.61 1.75
C GLN A 211 13.64 14.40 0.56
N LEU A 212 13.03 13.22 0.44
CA LEU A 212 12.09 12.92 -0.63
C LEU A 212 10.80 13.74 -0.52
N ALA A 213 10.29 13.90 0.71
CA ALA A 213 9.12 14.74 0.96
C ALA A 213 9.37 16.20 0.59
N ALA A 214 10.55 16.75 0.88
CA ALA A 214 10.92 18.12 0.50
C ALA A 214 11.02 18.32 -1.02
N ALA A 215 11.26 17.27 -1.80
CA ALA A 215 11.26 17.30 -3.25
C ALA A 215 9.85 17.25 -3.86
N CYS A 216 8.84 16.80 -3.11
CA CYS A 216 7.46 16.69 -3.58
C CYS A 216 6.76 18.06 -3.59
N ASP A 217 5.98 18.34 -4.62
CA ASP A 217 5.09 19.51 -4.76
C ASP A 217 3.66 19.24 -4.25
N PHE A 218 3.50 18.16 -3.49
CA PHE A 218 2.27 17.73 -2.82
C PHE A 218 2.61 17.28 -1.39
N ASP A 219 1.58 17.05 -0.56
CA ASP A 219 1.77 16.48 0.77
C ASP A 219 1.79 14.93 0.69
N PRO A 220 2.97 14.27 0.84
CA PRO A 220 3.05 12.81 0.78
C PRO A 220 2.60 12.12 2.08
N PHE A 221 2.31 12.87 3.15
CA PHE A 221 1.80 12.33 4.42
C PHE A 221 0.28 12.41 4.53
N ARG A 222 -0.38 13.02 3.52
CA ARG A 222 -1.82 13.19 3.46
C ARG A 222 -2.59 11.88 3.67
N ASP A 223 -2.06 10.76 3.19
CA ASP A 223 -2.71 9.45 3.28
C ASP A 223 -1.89 8.44 4.09
N GLU A 224 -1.03 8.91 5.01
CA GLU A 224 -0.13 8.05 5.80
C GLU A 224 -0.84 6.89 6.53
N PHE A 225 -2.13 7.05 6.83
CA PHE A 225 -3.00 5.98 7.35
C PHE A 225 -2.92 4.68 6.52
N ASN A 226 -2.75 4.80 5.20
CA ASN A 226 -2.74 3.66 4.29
C ASN A 226 -1.59 2.69 4.62
N HIS A 227 -0.46 3.15 5.17
CA HIS A 227 0.65 2.28 5.56
C HIS A 227 0.26 1.23 6.61
N PHE A 228 -0.68 1.52 7.51
CA PHE A 228 -0.96 0.66 8.68
C PHE A 228 -1.65 -0.65 8.31
N GLY A 229 -2.53 -0.62 7.30
CA GLY A 229 -3.27 -1.79 6.84
C GLY A 229 -2.69 -2.46 5.61
N GLU A 230 -1.66 -1.88 5.01
CA GLU A 230 -1.13 -2.29 3.71
C GLU A 230 -0.02 -3.34 3.86
N HIS A 231 -0.12 -4.43 3.10
CA HIS A 231 0.81 -5.56 3.19
C HIS A 231 1.98 -5.44 2.20
N SER A 232 1.84 -4.65 1.14
CA SER A 232 2.80 -4.60 0.03
C SER A 232 4.23 -4.26 0.46
N VAL A 233 4.39 -3.34 1.42
CA VAL A 233 5.68 -3.00 2.05
C VAL A 233 6.01 -3.94 3.21
N GLU A 234 5.01 -4.34 4.00
CA GLU A 234 5.19 -5.19 5.19
C GLU A 234 5.85 -6.52 4.85
N PHE A 235 5.38 -7.18 3.79
CA PHE A 235 5.94 -8.47 3.38
C PHE A 235 7.42 -8.33 3.01
N GLN A 236 7.81 -7.24 2.34
CA GLN A 236 9.21 -7.00 2.04
C GLN A 236 10.03 -6.75 3.31
N ALA A 237 9.49 -5.96 4.25
CA ALA A 237 10.13 -5.69 5.54
C ALA A 237 10.40 -6.97 6.35
N VAL A 238 9.48 -7.93 6.33
CA VAL A 238 9.64 -9.23 7.01
C VAL A 238 10.81 -10.03 6.45
N PHE A 239 10.92 -10.16 5.12
CA PHE A 239 12.06 -10.84 4.49
C PHE A 239 13.37 -10.08 4.71
N LEU A 240 13.37 -8.75 4.56
CA LEU A 240 14.55 -7.93 4.79
C LEU A 240 15.06 -8.06 6.22
N LYS A 241 14.17 -8.03 7.22
CA LYS A 241 14.55 -8.21 8.63
C LYS A 241 15.14 -9.60 8.90
N HIS A 242 14.61 -10.63 8.24
CA HIS A 242 15.12 -12.00 8.34
C HIS A 242 16.54 -12.12 7.77
N LEU A 243 16.80 -11.52 6.61
CA LEU A 243 18.14 -11.54 5.97
C LEU A 243 19.17 -10.65 6.66
N TYR A 244 18.73 -9.52 7.23
CA TYR A 244 19.59 -8.52 7.87
C TYR A 244 19.17 -8.30 9.34
N PRO A 245 19.36 -9.30 10.22
CA PRO A 245 18.88 -9.22 11.60
C PRO A 245 19.68 -8.23 12.47
N GLN A 246 20.93 -7.92 12.09
CA GLN A 246 21.79 -7.03 12.86
C GLN A 246 21.33 -5.56 12.76
N GLU A 247 21.28 -4.88 13.90
CA GLU A 247 20.96 -3.46 13.95
C GLU A 247 21.97 -2.62 13.15
N GLY A 248 21.49 -1.55 12.52
CA GLY A 248 22.32 -0.62 11.74
C GLY A 248 22.72 -1.10 10.34
N ARG A 249 22.56 -2.39 10.00
CA ARG A 249 22.84 -2.90 8.64
C ARG A 249 21.74 -2.61 7.64
N LEU A 250 20.49 -2.49 8.10
CA LEU A 250 19.32 -2.26 7.26
C LEU A 250 18.58 -1.01 7.71
N ARG A 251 18.30 -0.15 6.74
CA ARG A 251 17.25 0.87 6.83
C ARG A 251 16.32 0.78 5.64
N MET A 252 15.13 1.34 5.78
CA MET A 252 14.12 1.32 4.74
C MET A 252 13.60 2.73 4.44
N LEU A 253 13.33 3.02 3.17
CA LEU A 253 12.46 4.10 2.73
C LEU A 253 11.16 3.48 2.20
N PRO A 254 10.09 3.39 3.02
CA PRO A 254 8.81 2.82 2.61
C PRO A 254 7.99 3.84 1.80
N VAL A 255 7.52 3.43 0.64
CA VAL A 255 6.66 4.23 -0.24
C VAL A 255 5.46 3.39 -0.65
N LEU A 256 4.26 3.93 -0.50
CA LEU A 256 3.09 3.38 -1.20
C LEU A 256 2.83 4.18 -2.47
N CYS A 257 2.70 3.47 -3.58
CA CYS A 257 2.32 3.98 -4.88
C CYS A 257 0.79 3.95 -5.01
N GLY A 258 0.20 5.12 -5.25
CA GLY A 258 -1.21 5.24 -5.59
C GLY A 258 -1.51 4.73 -7.01
N SER A 259 -2.76 4.86 -7.44
CA SER A 259 -3.19 4.37 -8.76
C SER A 259 -2.70 5.27 -9.89
N PHE A 260 -2.04 4.67 -10.89
CA PHE A 260 -1.73 5.31 -12.18
C PHE A 260 -2.72 4.91 -13.28
N HIS A 261 -3.81 4.25 -12.93
CA HIS A 261 -4.71 3.59 -13.89
C HIS A 261 -5.29 4.54 -14.94
N ARG A 262 -5.75 5.73 -14.53
CA ARG A 262 -6.47 6.64 -15.43
C ARG A 262 -5.61 7.16 -16.59
N PRO A 263 -4.40 7.73 -16.37
CA PRO A 263 -3.53 8.12 -17.48
C PRO A 263 -3.10 6.95 -18.36
N LEU A 264 -2.88 5.77 -17.77
CA LEU A 264 -2.51 4.57 -18.54
C LEU A 264 -3.64 4.13 -19.48
N LEU A 265 -4.91 4.18 -19.03
CA LEU A 265 -6.06 3.95 -19.91
C LEU A 265 -6.16 4.96 -21.06
N GLU A 266 -5.71 6.19 -20.83
CA GLU A 266 -5.72 7.26 -21.82
C GLU A 266 -4.48 7.23 -22.74
N GLY A 267 -3.60 6.21 -22.60
CA GLY A 267 -2.36 6.06 -23.37
C GLY A 267 -1.29 7.10 -23.02
N GLY A 268 -1.41 7.75 -21.87
CA GLY A 268 -0.51 8.79 -21.37
C GLY A 268 0.59 8.24 -20.47
N SER A 269 1.61 9.07 -20.22
CA SER A 269 2.67 8.76 -19.24
C SER A 269 2.17 9.00 -17.81
N PRO A 270 2.55 8.17 -16.82
CA PRO A 270 2.31 8.47 -15.40
C PRO A 270 2.86 9.82 -14.95
N GLU A 271 3.89 10.37 -15.61
CA GLU A 271 4.44 11.70 -15.31
C GLU A 271 3.45 12.85 -15.60
N THR A 272 2.36 12.57 -16.32
CA THR A 272 1.26 13.54 -16.51
C THR A 272 0.41 13.71 -15.25
N ILE A 273 0.50 12.78 -14.28
CA ILE A 273 -0.16 12.90 -12.98
C ILE A 273 0.56 13.98 -12.16
N PRO A 274 -0.18 14.99 -11.64
CA PRO A 274 0.39 15.98 -10.73
C PRO A 274 1.15 15.31 -9.57
N GLY A 275 2.39 15.74 -9.33
CA GLY A 275 3.25 15.20 -8.30
C GLY A 275 4.17 14.04 -8.69
N VAL A 276 3.88 13.31 -9.77
CA VAL A 276 4.72 12.14 -10.12
C VAL A 276 6.12 12.56 -10.55
N LYS A 277 6.23 13.62 -11.35
CA LYS A 277 7.51 14.12 -11.84
C LYS A 277 8.43 14.62 -10.69
N SER A 278 7.88 15.38 -9.75
CA SER A 278 8.65 15.92 -8.61
C SER A 278 9.17 14.79 -7.72
N PHE A 279 8.33 13.78 -7.45
CA PHE A 279 8.71 12.58 -6.73
C PHE A 279 9.85 11.80 -7.43
N PHE A 280 9.74 11.55 -8.75
CA PHE A 280 10.79 10.82 -9.47
C PHE A 280 12.12 11.56 -9.50
N GLU A 281 12.13 12.89 -9.64
CA GLU A 281 13.39 13.66 -9.57
C GLU A 281 14.01 13.60 -8.16
N GLY A 282 13.19 13.65 -7.10
CA GLY A 282 13.65 13.42 -5.73
C GLY A 282 14.26 12.03 -5.54
N LEU A 283 13.56 10.99 -6.01
CA LEU A 283 14.03 9.60 -5.92
C LEU A 283 15.32 9.37 -6.72
N LYS A 284 15.43 9.90 -7.94
CA LYS A 284 16.66 9.85 -8.76
C LYS A 284 17.84 10.51 -8.05
N THR A 285 17.59 11.59 -7.30
CA THR A 285 18.63 12.26 -6.52
C THR A 285 19.14 11.35 -5.40
N ILE A 286 18.24 10.75 -4.62
CA ILE A 286 18.59 9.79 -3.56
C ILE A 286 19.40 8.61 -4.12
N LEU A 287 18.95 8.03 -5.24
CA LEU A 287 19.63 6.90 -5.89
C LEU A 287 21.04 7.23 -6.40
N ARG A 288 21.34 8.51 -6.69
CA ARG A 288 22.68 8.96 -7.10
C ARG A 288 23.60 9.26 -5.91
N GLU A 289 23.02 9.59 -4.75
CA GLU A 289 23.75 9.98 -3.54
C GLU A 289 24.07 8.78 -2.62
N ARG A 290 23.39 7.65 -2.82
CA ARG A 290 23.45 6.47 -1.94
C ARG A 290 23.98 5.25 -2.69
N ASP A 291 25.23 4.90 -2.43
CA ASP A 291 25.86 3.69 -3.00
C ASP A 291 25.28 2.37 -2.43
N ASP A 292 24.60 2.45 -1.28
CA ASP A 292 23.95 1.33 -0.59
C ASP A 292 22.43 1.27 -0.82
N ALA A 293 21.90 2.09 -1.73
CA ALA A 293 20.47 2.06 -2.08
C ALA A 293 20.13 0.79 -2.87
N PHE A 294 19.03 0.14 -2.47
CA PHE A 294 18.51 -1.04 -3.12
C PHE A 294 17.02 -0.90 -3.37
N LEU A 295 16.60 -0.87 -4.64
CA LEU A 295 15.20 -0.65 -5.00
C LEU A 295 14.41 -1.96 -4.96
N ILE A 296 13.27 -1.98 -4.28
CA ILE A 296 12.36 -3.14 -4.25
C ILE A 296 11.00 -2.68 -4.72
N ALA A 297 10.59 -3.11 -5.91
CA ALA A 297 9.22 -2.97 -6.36
C ALA A 297 8.41 -4.16 -5.84
N GLY A 298 7.61 -3.94 -4.81
CA GLY A 298 6.62 -4.87 -4.31
C GLY A 298 5.42 -4.89 -5.26
N ALA A 299 5.46 -5.69 -6.32
CA ALA A 299 4.45 -5.69 -7.37
C ALA A 299 4.13 -7.11 -7.87
N ASP A 300 2.83 -7.37 -7.98
CA ASP A 300 2.27 -8.57 -8.60
C ASP A 300 1.97 -8.29 -10.09
N LEU A 301 1.85 -9.35 -10.89
CA LEU A 301 1.45 -9.25 -12.31
C LEU A 301 -0.08 -9.38 -12.45
N ALA A 302 -0.56 -10.22 -13.37
CA ALA A 302 -1.98 -10.30 -13.66
C ALA A 302 -2.83 -10.88 -12.51
N HIS A 303 -3.96 -10.22 -12.23
CA HIS A 303 -4.99 -10.65 -11.27
C HIS A 303 -6.24 -11.10 -12.03
N MET A 304 -6.21 -12.32 -12.58
CA MET A 304 -7.27 -12.83 -13.45
C MET A 304 -7.83 -14.16 -12.94
N GLY A 305 -9.13 -14.38 -13.17
CA GLY A 305 -9.83 -15.61 -12.80
C GLY A 305 -10.75 -15.50 -11.59
N VAL A 306 -11.40 -16.62 -11.26
CA VAL A 306 -12.45 -16.72 -10.22
C VAL A 306 -12.00 -16.18 -8.86
N THR A 307 -10.76 -16.48 -8.46
CA THR A 307 -10.21 -16.05 -7.16
C THR A 307 -10.08 -14.53 -7.05
N PHE A 308 -10.02 -13.82 -8.17
CA PHE A 308 -9.97 -12.36 -8.25
C PHE A 308 -11.31 -11.74 -8.68
N GLY A 309 -12.39 -12.52 -8.63
CA GLY A 309 -13.75 -12.07 -8.99
C GLY A 309 -14.04 -12.04 -10.50
N GLY A 310 -13.14 -12.58 -11.33
CA GLY A 310 -13.35 -12.74 -12.78
C GLY A 310 -13.93 -14.10 -13.17
N ASP A 311 -14.14 -14.30 -14.47
CA ASP A 311 -14.56 -15.59 -15.02
C ASP A 311 -13.43 -16.62 -15.02
N PRO A 312 -13.73 -17.94 -15.02
CA PRO A 312 -12.73 -18.97 -15.28
C PRO A 312 -12.01 -18.73 -16.61
N LEU A 313 -10.68 -18.85 -16.61
CA LEU A 313 -9.86 -18.71 -17.81
C LEU A 313 -9.73 -20.06 -18.53
N SER A 314 -9.79 -20.05 -19.87
CA SER A 314 -9.42 -21.19 -20.70
C SER A 314 -7.89 -21.38 -20.76
N ASP A 315 -7.43 -22.56 -21.20
CA ASP A 315 -6.01 -22.82 -21.41
C ASP A 315 -5.36 -21.82 -22.39
N GLU A 316 -6.08 -21.44 -23.45
CA GLU A 316 -5.62 -20.42 -24.40
C GLU A 316 -5.46 -19.05 -23.74
N GLN A 317 -6.43 -18.65 -22.90
CA GLN A 317 -6.36 -17.39 -22.16
C GLN A 317 -5.21 -17.39 -21.14
N LEU A 318 -4.88 -18.55 -20.54
CA LEU A 318 -3.74 -18.69 -19.63
C LEU A 318 -2.40 -18.52 -20.37
N VAL A 319 -2.26 -19.14 -21.55
CA VAL A 319 -1.05 -18.97 -22.40
C VAL A 319 -0.89 -17.51 -22.84
N ASP A 320 -1.98 -16.86 -23.26
CA ASP A 320 -1.96 -15.45 -23.63
C ASP A 320 -1.69 -14.52 -22.44
N LEU A 321 -2.09 -14.91 -21.23
CA LEU A 321 -1.80 -14.18 -20.00
C LEU A 321 -0.30 -14.26 -19.69
N GLU A 322 0.26 -15.46 -19.68
CA GLU A 322 1.69 -15.70 -19.46
C GLU A 322 2.54 -14.92 -20.47
N ARG A 323 2.18 -14.95 -21.75
CA ARG A 323 2.88 -14.21 -22.80
C ARG A 323 2.90 -12.70 -22.54
N ARG A 324 1.79 -12.12 -22.08
CA ARG A 324 1.69 -10.68 -21.76
C ARG A 324 2.51 -10.32 -20.54
N ASP A 325 2.42 -11.12 -19.48
CA ASP A 325 3.21 -10.95 -18.27
C ASP A 325 4.72 -11.02 -18.56
N LEU A 326 5.16 -11.97 -19.40
CA LEU A 326 6.54 -12.08 -19.88
C LEU A 326 6.98 -10.87 -20.72
N ASP A 327 6.11 -10.34 -21.59
CA ASP A 327 6.41 -9.12 -22.37
C ASP A 327 6.62 -7.92 -21.45
N THR A 328 5.71 -7.71 -20.48
CA THR A 328 5.82 -6.66 -19.47
C THR A 328 7.13 -6.78 -18.68
N MET A 329 7.48 -7.97 -18.20
CA MET A 329 8.74 -8.21 -17.49
C MET A 329 9.97 -7.98 -18.39
N THR A 330 9.90 -8.38 -19.67
CA THR A 330 10.99 -8.16 -20.62
C THR A 330 11.28 -6.68 -20.82
N ARG A 331 10.23 -5.86 -20.94
CA ARG A 331 10.36 -4.40 -21.11
C ARG A 331 10.88 -3.71 -19.86
N ALA A 332 10.46 -4.17 -18.68
CA ALA A 332 11.03 -3.73 -17.42
C ALA A 332 12.54 -4.07 -17.35
N ALA A 333 12.91 -5.29 -17.70
CA ALA A 333 14.30 -5.76 -17.69
C ALA A 333 15.18 -5.03 -18.72
N SER A 334 14.62 -4.58 -19.85
CA SER A 334 15.33 -3.77 -20.85
C SER A 334 15.34 -2.28 -20.56
N CYS A 335 14.84 -1.85 -19.39
CA CYS A 335 14.70 -0.43 -19.02
C CYS A 335 13.97 0.40 -20.09
N ASP A 336 12.91 -0.16 -20.69
CA ASP A 336 12.05 0.50 -21.67
C ASP A 336 10.74 0.97 -21.02
N PRO A 337 10.71 2.15 -20.37
CA PRO A 337 9.51 2.62 -19.69
C PRO A 337 8.37 2.91 -20.65
N MET A 338 8.66 3.35 -21.88
CA MET A 338 7.61 3.65 -22.86
C MET A 338 6.97 2.37 -23.38
N GLY A 339 7.77 1.36 -23.68
CA GLY A 339 7.26 0.04 -24.03
C GLY A 339 6.52 -0.63 -22.87
N PHE A 340 6.96 -0.45 -21.63
CA PHE A 340 6.31 -1.06 -20.46
C PHE A 340 4.83 -0.65 -20.35
N PHE A 341 4.48 0.55 -20.84
CA PHE A 341 3.10 1.07 -20.83
C PHE A 341 2.34 0.90 -22.16
N SER A 342 2.96 0.30 -23.20
CA SER A 342 2.35 0.15 -24.54
C SER A 342 1.62 -1.18 -24.72
#